data_AF-A0A7J3MX26-F1
#
_entry.id   AF-A0A7J3MX26-F1
#
_cell.length_a   1.000
_cell.length_b   1.000
_cell.length_c   1.000
_cell.angle_alpha   90.00
_cell.angle_beta   90.00
_cell.angle_gamma   90.00
#
_symmetry.space_group_name_H-M   'P 1'
#
loop_
_entity.id
_entity.type
_entity.pdbx_description
1 polymer ?
#
loop_
_entity_poly.entity_id
_entity_poly.type
_entity_poly.pdbx_seq_one_letter_code
_entity_poly.pdbx_strand_id
1 'polypeptide(L)'
;MVPEDLMETIWNFMQTYHLIEVLVISIIVIIIYVAIRRIVSRFRSKGFISRGTEETIRFVSFTVLSLIVLAVAISYWLQNYITAAFFITMLAMFIGIMVYSIRTYIENALSYLIFVTSNIVRDGENVKIDYGSKVYEGRINITEGSYATITTENKTVFIPYSVLLKSVIAKSLRNVVKFRLKVKGQSLELDKIIEDIREIAKDLKMINRESIDIKPLEIKEDEITLNLSFEVPNPRNIEECYETLVKLLTRKIPYRLSFELITD
;
A
#
# COMPACT_ATOMS: atom_id res chain seq x y z
N MET A 1 49.46 39.31 -40.19
CA MET A 1 49.58 37.89 -40.54
C MET A 1 50.08 37.18 -39.30
N VAL A 2 49.26 36.30 -38.72
CA VAL A 2 49.73 35.39 -37.67
C VAL A 2 50.59 34.32 -38.37
N PRO A 3 51.80 34.01 -37.87
CA PRO A 3 52.62 32.94 -38.46
C PRO A 3 51.84 31.62 -38.47
N GLU A 4 51.86 30.88 -39.58
CA GLU A 4 51.19 29.57 -39.69
C GLU A 4 51.63 28.62 -38.56
N ASP A 5 52.93 28.64 -38.21
CA ASP A 5 53.51 27.87 -37.11
C ASP A 5 52.87 28.18 -35.74
N LEU A 6 52.43 29.43 -35.51
CA LEU A 6 51.79 29.84 -34.27
C LEU A 6 50.36 29.26 -34.18
N MET A 7 49.63 29.23 -35.30
CA MET A 7 48.29 28.66 -35.38
C MET A 7 48.32 27.14 -35.20
N GLU A 8 49.30 26.45 -35.78
CA GLU A 8 49.49 25.01 -35.61
C GLU A 8 49.85 24.65 -34.16
N THR A 9 50.70 25.46 -33.52
CA THR A 9 51.07 25.28 -32.11
C THR A 9 49.88 25.48 -31.17
N ILE A 10 49.05 26.52 -31.40
CA ILE A 10 47.84 26.78 -30.61
C ILE A 10 46.82 25.65 -30.78
N TRP A 11 46.64 25.16 -32.01
CA TRP A 11 45.73 24.05 -32.31
C TRP A 11 46.15 22.74 -31.62
N ASN A 12 47.43 22.38 -31.72
CA ASN A 12 47.99 21.20 -31.05
C ASN A 12 47.90 21.31 -29.53
N PHE A 13 48.10 22.51 -28.97
CA PHE A 13 47.93 22.76 -27.55
C PHE A 13 46.48 22.57 -27.09
N MET A 14 45.51 23.12 -27.84
CA MET A 14 44.08 22.93 -27.55
C MET A 14 43.64 21.47 -27.65
N GLN A 15 44.06 20.74 -28.69
CA GLN A 15 43.74 19.32 -28.83
C GLN A 15 44.30 18.49 -27.67
N THR A 16 45.54 18.77 -27.24
CA THR A 16 46.17 18.06 -26.12
C THR A 16 45.41 18.28 -24.81
N TYR A 17 44.95 19.51 -24.55
CA TYR A 17 44.20 19.83 -23.33
C TYR A 17 42.87 19.08 -23.25
N HIS A 18 42.11 19.06 -24.34
CA HIS A 18 40.82 18.37 -24.38
C HIS A 18 40.94 16.84 -24.33
N LEU A 19 42.02 16.27 -24.89
CA LEU A 19 42.29 14.84 -24.77
C LEU A 19 42.54 14.46 -23.30
N ILE A 20 43.23 15.31 -22.54
CA ILE A 20 43.40 15.16 -21.09
C ILE A 20 42.04 15.24 -20.38
N GLU A 21 41.15 16.17 -20.74
CA GLU A 21 39.81 16.28 -20.13
C GLU A 21 38.97 15.01 -20.32
N VAL A 22 38.90 14.48 -21.56
CA VAL A 22 38.17 13.23 -21.87
C VAL A 22 38.74 12.06 -21.07
N LEU A 23 40.07 12.00 -20.95
CA LEU A 23 40.76 10.95 -20.21
C LEU A 23 40.47 11.05 -18.71
N VAL A 24 40.51 12.25 -18.14
CA VAL A 24 40.16 12.51 -16.72
C VAL A 24 38.70 12.11 -16.45
N ILE A 25 37.76 12.51 -17.30
CA ILE A 25 36.34 12.16 -17.15
C ILE A 25 36.15 10.65 -17.25
N SER A 26 36.83 9.98 -18.18
CA SER A 26 36.79 8.51 -18.32
C SER A 26 37.28 7.81 -17.05
N ILE A 27 38.37 8.29 -16.45
CA ILE A 27 38.87 7.77 -15.16
C ILE A 27 37.84 7.96 -14.05
N ILE A 28 37.26 9.16 -13.93
CA ILE A 28 36.22 9.44 -12.93
C ILE A 28 35.04 8.48 -13.09
N VAL A 29 34.57 8.27 -14.31
CA VAL A 29 33.48 7.35 -14.63
C VAL A 29 33.82 5.91 -14.23
N ILE A 30 35.04 5.45 -14.51
CA ILE A 30 35.50 4.11 -14.12
C ILE A 30 35.51 3.96 -12.59
N ILE A 31 36.00 4.97 -11.86
CA ILE A 31 36.00 4.98 -10.40
C ILE A 31 34.57 4.87 -9.85
N ILE A 32 33.63 5.65 -10.40
CA ILE A 32 32.21 5.60 -10.03
C ILE A 32 31.64 4.21 -10.31
N TYR A 33 31.90 3.63 -11.49
CA TYR A 33 31.42 2.29 -11.83
C TYR A 33 31.93 1.22 -10.85
N VAL A 34 33.22 1.26 -10.49
CA VAL A 34 33.80 0.33 -9.50
C VAL A 34 33.17 0.52 -8.12
N ALA A 35 32.91 1.76 -7.71
CA ALA A 35 32.23 2.06 -6.46
C ALA A 35 30.80 1.49 -6.43
N ILE A 36 30.01 1.72 -7.49
CA ILE A 36 28.66 1.15 -7.64
C ILE A 36 28.73 -0.38 -7.58
N ARG A 37 29.63 -1.00 -8.34
CA ARG A 37 29.79 -2.46 -8.35
C ARG A 37 30.07 -3.02 -6.95
N ARG A 38 30.92 -2.36 -6.16
CA ARG A 38 31.20 -2.71 -4.77
C ARG A 38 29.96 -2.56 -3.89
N ILE A 39 29.25 -1.43 -3.97
CA ILE A 39 28.05 -1.15 -3.17
C ILE A 39 26.96 -2.19 -3.44
N VAL A 40 26.65 -2.45 -4.72
CA VAL A 40 25.65 -3.44 -5.13
C VAL A 40 26.04 -4.83 -4.66
N SER A 41 27.31 -5.21 -4.77
CA SER A 41 27.77 -6.53 -4.29
C SER A 41 27.62 -6.69 -2.77
N ARG A 42 27.81 -5.61 -2.00
CA ARG A 42 27.56 -5.60 -0.56
C ARG A 42 26.08 -5.73 -0.24
N PHE A 43 25.20 -5.08 -1.01
CA PHE A 43 23.76 -5.24 -0.84
C PHE A 43 23.32 -6.67 -1.13
N ARG A 44 23.90 -7.32 -2.14
CA ARG A 44 23.65 -8.75 -2.40
C ARG A 44 24.13 -9.63 -1.26
N SER A 45 25.36 -9.44 -0.77
CA SER A 45 25.89 -10.28 0.32
C SER A 45 25.07 -10.17 1.62
N LYS A 46 24.38 -9.04 1.81
CA LYS A 46 23.47 -8.82 2.93
C LYS A 46 22.04 -9.32 2.67
N GLY A 47 21.76 -9.89 1.50
CA GLY A 47 20.45 -10.42 1.13
C GLY A 47 19.40 -9.39 0.72
N PHE A 48 19.76 -8.11 0.59
CA PHE A 48 18.80 -7.06 0.20
C PHE A 48 18.37 -7.13 -1.26
N ILE A 49 19.21 -7.69 -2.14
CA ILE A 49 18.94 -7.78 -3.57
C ILE A 49 19.25 -9.18 -4.10
N SER A 50 18.46 -9.60 -5.09
CA SER A 50 18.69 -10.87 -5.81
C SER A 50 19.90 -10.76 -6.75
N ARG A 51 20.43 -11.91 -7.18
CA ARG A 51 21.52 -11.98 -8.17
C ARG A 51 21.11 -11.34 -9.51
N GLY A 52 19.88 -11.57 -9.97
CA GLY A 52 19.38 -10.95 -11.21
C GLY A 52 19.27 -9.43 -11.10
N THR A 53 18.88 -8.92 -9.92
CA THR A 53 18.83 -7.48 -9.65
C THR A 53 20.24 -6.86 -9.66
N GLU A 54 21.24 -7.52 -9.08
CA GLU A 54 22.64 -7.08 -9.12
C GLU A 54 23.15 -6.95 -10.57
N GLU A 55 22.91 -7.98 -11.40
CA GLU A 55 23.33 -7.98 -12.81
C GLU A 55 22.63 -6.87 -13.59
N THR A 56 21.33 -6.66 -13.36
CA THR A 56 20.56 -5.58 -13.99
C THR A 56 21.09 -4.20 -13.60
N ILE A 57 21.33 -3.94 -12.32
CA ILE A 57 21.88 -2.65 -11.85
C ILE A 57 23.25 -2.40 -12.45
N ARG A 58 24.11 -3.42 -12.53
CA ARG A 58 25.44 -3.30 -13.15
C ARG A 58 25.35 -2.95 -14.62
N PHE A 59 24.48 -3.63 -15.37
CA PHE A 59 24.26 -3.37 -16.78
C PHE A 59 23.76 -1.94 -17.00
N VAL A 60 22.71 -1.53 -16.29
CA VAL A 60 22.14 -0.18 -16.39
C VAL A 60 23.17 0.89 -16.02
N SER A 61 23.92 0.69 -14.92
CA SER A 61 24.95 1.64 -14.50
C SER A 61 26.07 1.77 -15.54
N PHE A 62 26.52 0.64 -16.11
CA PHE A 62 27.52 0.64 -17.18
C PHE A 62 27.01 1.38 -18.42
N THR A 63 25.78 1.12 -18.85
CA THR A 63 25.17 1.78 -20.01
C THR A 63 25.08 3.30 -19.81
N VAL A 64 24.55 3.75 -18.67
CA VAL A 64 24.41 5.19 -18.36
C VAL A 64 25.78 5.87 -18.31
N LEU A 65 26.75 5.27 -17.63
CA LEU A 65 28.09 5.81 -17.52
C LEU A 65 28.83 5.86 -18.87
N SER A 66 28.64 4.83 -19.71
CA SER A 66 29.21 4.81 -21.06
C SER A 66 28.61 5.89 -21.96
N LEU A 67 27.30 6.17 -21.82
CA LEU A 67 26.64 7.27 -22.53
C LEU A 67 27.21 8.64 -22.15
N ILE A 68 27.58 8.84 -20.88
CA ILE A 68 28.22 10.08 -20.43
C ILE A 68 29.60 10.25 -21.11
N VAL A 69 30.44 9.21 -21.08
CA VAL A 69 31.77 9.26 -21.73
C VAL A 69 31.62 9.50 -23.24
N LEU A 70 30.66 8.82 -23.87
CA LEU A 70 30.37 8.99 -25.29
C LEU A 70 29.90 10.42 -25.60
N ALA A 71 29.00 10.99 -24.81
CA ALA A 71 28.53 12.36 -25.00
C ALA A 71 29.67 13.38 -24.89
N VAL A 72 30.58 13.21 -23.93
CA VAL A 72 31.76 14.07 -23.75
C VAL A 72 32.73 13.91 -24.92
N ALA A 73 33.02 12.68 -25.35
CA ALA A 73 33.91 12.41 -26.47
C ALA A 73 33.36 13.00 -27.79
N ILE A 74 32.05 12.90 -28.01
CA ILE A 74 31.40 13.47 -29.18
C ILE A 74 31.36 15.01 -29.11
N SER A 75 31.11 15.57 -27.92
CA SER A 75 31.18 17.03 -27.71
C SER A 75 32.55 17.60 -28.06
N TYR A 76 33.63 16.87 -27.75
CA TYR A 76 34.98 17.25 -28.15
C TYR A 76 35.14 17.25 -29.68
N TRP A 77 34.70 16.18 -30.34
CA TRP A 77 34.91 16.00 -31.78
C TRP A 77 34.18 17.05 -32.61
N LEU A 78 33.06 17.58 -32.11
CA LEU A 78 32.17 18.40 -32.93
C LEU A 78 32.43 19.91 -32.84
N GLN A 79 33.26 20.40 -31.90
CA GLN A 79 33.73 21.81 -31.66
C GLN A 79 32.69 22.95 -31.81
N ASN A 80 31.44 22.64 -32.14
CA ASN A 80 30.38 23.55 -32.51
C ASN A 80 29.34 23.56 -31.40
N TYR A 81 29.05 24.74 -30.87
CA TYR A 81 28.04 24.95 -29.84
C TYR A 81 26.66 24.42 -30.23
N ILE A 82 26.31 24.47 -31.53
CA ILE A 82 25.06 23.94 -32.07
C ILE A 82 24.98 22.42 -31.83
N THR A 83 26.08 21.71 -32.04
CA THR A 83 26.12 20.25 -31.90
C THR A 83 26.14 19.84 -30.43
N ALA A 84 26.84 20.58 -29.58
CA ALA A 84 26.78 20.38 -28.13
C ALA A 84 25.34 20.57 -27.60
N ALA A 85 24.64 21.62 -28.03
CA ALA A 85 23.24 21.84 -27.68
C ALA A 85 22.32 20.72 -28.17
N PHE A 86 22.54 20.19 -29.37
CA PHE A 86 21.82 19.02 -29.89
C PHE A 86 22.00 17.78 -29.00
N PHE A 87 23.23 17.47 -28.59
CA PHE A 87 23.52 16.34 -27.70
C PHE A 87 22.90 16.49 -26.31
N ILE A 88 22.97 17.69 -25.72
CA ILE A 88 22.33 17.97 -24.43
C ILE A 88 20.81 17.77 -24.54
N THR A 89 20.20 18.24 -25.63
CA THR A 89 18.76 18.09 -25.87
C THR A 89 18.38 16.62 -26.06
N MET A 90 19.19 15.86 -26.81
CA MET A 90 19.04 14.41 -26.97
C MET A 90 19.15 13.66 -25.65
N LEU A 91 20.12 14.01 -24.80
CA LEU A 91 20.29 13.41 -23.48
C LEU A 91 19.10 13.74 -22.57
N ALA A 92 18.65 15.00 -22.58
CA ALA A 92 17.47 15.43 -21.83
C ALA A 92 16.21 14.68 -22.27
N MET A 93 16.01 14.50 -23.58
CA MET A 93 14.93 13.66 -24.12
C MET A 93 15.05 12.20 -23.64
N PHE A 94 16.25 11.62 -23.68
CA PHE A 94 16.47 10.25 -23.23
C PHE A 94 16.17 10.08 -21.73
N ILE A 95 16.61 11.02 -20.91
CA ILE A 95 16.28 11.05 -19.47
C ILE A 95 14.77 11.21 -19.29
N GLY A 96 14.12 12.08 -20.05
CA GLY A 96 12.67 12.26 -20.03
C GLY A 96 11.92 10.97 -20.36
N ILE A 97 12.34 10.24 -21.40
CA ILE A 97 11.79 8.95 -21.80
C ILE A 97 12.01 7.90 -20.70
N MET A 98 13.20 7.85 -20.10
CA MET A 98 13.51 6.93 -19.00
C MET A 98 12.61 7.19 -17.79
N VAL A 99 12.52 8.45 -17.35
CA VAL A 99 11.66 8.87 -16.23
C VAL A 99 10.19 8.55 -16.53
N TYR A 100 9.73 8.82 -17.76
CA TYR A 100 8.38 8.46 -18.19
C TYR A 100 8.14 6.95 -18.16
N SER A 101 9.13 6.16 -18.58
CA SER A 101 9.04 4.68 -18.61
C SER A 101 8.94 4.08 -17.21
N ILE A 102 9.57 4.70 -16.20
CA ILE A 102 9.50 4.26 -14.80
C ILE A 102 8.44 5.01 -13.98
N ARG A 103 7.64 5.87 -14.62
CA ARG A 103 6.66 6.73 -13.93
C ARG A 103 5.73 5.94 -13.01
N THR A 104 5.18 4.83 -13.49
CA THR A 104 4.24 4.00 -12.72
C THR A 104 4.89 3.42 -11.46
N TYR A 105 6.17 3.06 -11.53
CA TYR A 105 6.93 2.58 -10.38
C TYR A 105 7.13 3.69 -9.35
N ILE A 106 7.53 4.89 -9.79
CA ILE A 106 7.68 6.07 -8.93
C ILE A 106 6.35 6.44 -8.29
N GLU A 107 5.27 6.50 -9.08
CA GLU A 107 3.90 6.79 -8.61
C GLU A 107 3.50 5.81 -7.51
N ASN A 108 3.77 4.52 -7.70
CA ASN A 108 3.43 3.49 -6.74
C ASN A 108 4.28 3.54 -5.45
N ALA A 109 5.58 3.84 -5.56
CA ALA A 109 6.46 4.02 -4.41
C ALA A 109 6.08 5.26 -3.57
N LEU A 110 5.75 6.38 -4.22
CA LEU A 110 5.23 7.56 -3.54
C LEU A 110 3.87 7.27 -2.90
N SER A 111 3.02 6.49 -3.58
CA SER A 111 1.73 6.10 -3.05
C SER A 111 1.86 5.27 -1.77
N TYR A 112 2.82 4.34 -1.73
CA TYR A 112 3.15 3.60 -0.51
C TYR A 112 3.53 4.55 0.65
N LEU A 113 4.43 5.51 0.41
CA LEU A 113 4.87 6.47 1.43
C LEU A 113 3.69 7.29 1.97
N ILE A 114 2.84 7.82 1.10
CA ILE A 114 1.65 8.59 1.51
C ILE A 114 0.69 7.70 2.29
N PHE A 115 0.46 6.47 1.82
CA PHE A 115 -0.45 5.54 2.49
C PHE A 115 0.00 5.21 3.92
N VAL A 116 1.28 4.88 4.10
CA VAL A 116 1.85 4.58 5.42
C VAL A 116 1.86 5.80 6.34
N THR A 117 2.26 6.97 5.83
CA THR A 117 2.36 8.20 6.64
C THR A 117 1.01 8.79 7.03
N SER A 118 0.01 8.67 6.17
CA SER A 118 -1.35 9.18 6.43
C SER A 118 -2.11 8.36 7.49
N ASN A 119 -1.65 7.15 7.80
CA ASN A 119 -2.32 6.22 8.73
C ASN A 119 -3.80 5.98 8.37
N ILE A 120 -4.14 6.12 7.08
CA ILE A 120 -5.52 5.92 6.59
C ILE A 120 -5.97 4.51 6.91
N VAL A 121 -5.10 3.50 6.84
CA VAL A 121 -5.37 2.12 7.28
C VAL A 121 -4.15 1.61 8.04
N ARG A 122 -4.39 0.84 9.11
CA ARG A 122 -3.31 0.17 9.84
C ARG A 122 -3.14 -1.26 9.37
N ASP A 123 -1.93 -1.75 9.53
CA ASP A 123 -1.61 -3.15 9.25
C ASP A 123 -2.50 -4.08 10.09
N GLY A 124 -3.15 -5.03 9.42
CA GLY A 124 -4.05 -5.99 10.04
C GLY A 124 -5.49 -5.52 10.30
N GLU A 125 -5.90 -4.34 9.84
CA GLU A 125 -7.30 -3.89 9.91
C GLU A 125 -8.19 -4.60 8.87
N ASN A 126 -9.46 -4.82 9.23
CA ASN A 126 -10.47 -5.26 8.27
C ASN A 126 -11.01 -4.04 7.52
N VAL A 127 -10.88 -4.06 6.20
CA VAL A 127 -11.27 -2.95 5.33
C VAL A 127 -12.03 -3.46 4.13
N LYS A 128 -12.88 -2.59 3.61
CA LYS A 128 -13.59 -2.78 2.35
C LYS A 128 -13.08 -1.75 1.36
N ILE A 129 -12.45 -2.22 0.30
CA ILE A 129 -11.86 -1.39 -0.76
C ILE A 129 -12.73 -1.51 -2.01
N ASP A 130 -13.31 -0.41 -2.44
CA ASP A 130 -14.04 -0.31 -3.70
C ASP A 130 -13.17 0.40 -4.75
N TYR A 131 -12.90 -0.31 -5.85
CA TYR A 131 -12.17 0.21 -6.99
C TYR A 131 -12.77 -0.27 -8.31
N GLY A 132 -13.29 0.67 -9.10
CA GLY A 132 -13.64 0.43 -10.51
C GLY A 132 -14.68 -0.66 -10.74
N SER A 133 -15.66 -0.82 -9.85
CA SER A 133 -16.72 -1.86 -9.83
C SER A 133 -16.35 -3.18 -9.14
N LYS A 134 -15.18 -3.27 -8.51
CA LYS A 134 -14.81 -4.44 -7.69
C LYS A 134 -14.66 -4.04 -6.24
N VAL A 135 -15.31 -4.81 -5.38
CA VAL A 135 -15.24 -4.64 -3.93
C VAL A 135 -14.42 -5.78 -3.35
N TYR A 136 -13.38 -5.42 -2.61
CA TYR A 136 -12.51 -6.34 -1.89
C TYR A 136 -12.68 -6.10 -0.40
N GLU A 137 -13.14 -7.13 0.31
CA GLU A 137 -13.37 -7.07 1.75
C GLU A 137 -12.52 -8.12 2.44
N GLY A 138 -11.77 -7.71 3.44
CA GLY A 138 -10.89 -8.60 4.18
C GLY A 138 -9.85 -7.86 5.00
N ARG A 139 -8.89 -8.62 5.50
CA ARG A 139 -7.82 -8.10 6.35
C ARG A 139 -6.68 -7.58 5.48
N ILE A 140 -6.38 -6.30 5.59
CA ILE A 140 -5.25 -5.69 4.89
C ILE A 140 -3.94 -6.01 5.60
N ASN A 141 -2.91 -6.33 4.83
CA ASN A 141 -1.55 -6.44 5.30
C ASN A 141 -0.65 -5.53 4.44
N ILE A 142 -0.02 -4.58 5.13
CA ILE A 142 0.81 -3.54 4.52
C ILE A 142 2.24 -4.08 4.45
N THR A 143 2.57 -4.65 3.30
CA THR A 143 3.92 -5.18 3.03
C THR A 143 4.82 -4.12 2.42
N GLU A 144 6.09 -4.12 2.80
CA GLU A 144 7.11 -3.30 2.14
C GLU A 144 7.20 -3.66 0.64
N GLY A 145 7.19 -2.65 -0.23
CA GLY A 145 7.31 -2.84 -1.67
C GLY A 145 6.15 -2.23 -2.46
N SER A 146 5.77 -2.89 -3.56
CA SER A 146 4.85 -2.31 -4.56
C SER A 146 3.37 -2.61 -4.33
N TYR A 147 3.03 -3.53 -3.42
CA TYR A 147 1.65 -3.98 -3.25
C TYR A 147 1.28 -4.06 -1.78
N ALA A 148 0.03 -3.72 -1.48
CA ALA A 148 -0.64 -4.18 -0.28
C ALA A 148 -1.34 -5.52 -0.56
N THR A 149 -1.52 -6.32 0.47
CA THR A 149 -2.25 -7.58 0.37
C THR A 149 -3.55 -7.50 1.14
N ILE A 150 -4.64 -8.01 0.57
CA ILE A 150 -5.89 -8.21 1.29
C ILE A 150 -6.14 -9.70 1.35
N THR A 151 -6.13 -10.23 2.57
CA THR A 151 -6.49 -11.62 2.82
C THR A 151 -7.98 -11.70 3.09
N THR A 152 -8.66 -12.41 2.20
CA THR A 152 -10.06 -12.82 2.34
C THR A 152 -10.09 -14.29 2.76
N GLU A 153 -11.27 -14.85 3.08
CA GLU A 153 -11.40 -16.22 3.58
C GLU A 153 -10.72 -17.28 2.68
N ASN A 154 -10.74 -17.10 1.36
CA ASN A 154 -10.25 -18.10 0.40
C ASN A 154 -9.16 -17.62 -0.57
N LYS A 155 -8.72 -16.36 -0.47
CA LYS A 155 -7.71 -15.80 -1.40
C LYS A 155 -7.00 -14.58 -0.83
N THR A 156 -5.74 -14.40 -1.24
CA THR A 156 -4.97 -13.17 -1.04
C THR A 156 -4.97 -12.36 -2.33
N VAL A 157 -5.42 -11.11 -2.26
CA VAL A 157 -5.45 -10.18 -3.39
C VAL A 157 -4.31 -9.18 -3.25
N PHE A 158 -3.51 -9.01 -4.29
CA PHE A 158 -2.42 -8.04 -4.34
C PHE A 158 -2.92 -6.76 -5.03
N ILE A 159 -2.84 -5.63 -4.34
CA ILE A 159 -3.33 -4.34 -4.83
C ILE A 159 -2.16 -3.35 -4.84
N PRO A 160 -1.82 -2.73 -5.99
CA PRO A 160 -0.81 -1.68 -6.03
C PRO A 160 -1.21 -0.51 -5.15
N TYR A 161 -0.25 0.09 -4.43
CA TYR A 161 -0.53 1.27 -3.59
C TYR A 161 -1.09 2.46 -4.37
N SER A 162 -0.66 2.63 -5.63
CA SER A 162 -1.20 3.66 -6.54
C SER A 162 -2.68 3.48 -6.86
N VAL A 163 -3.17 2.24 -6.88
CA VAL A 163 -4.60 1.92 -7.01
C VAL A 163 -5.29 2.18 -5.68
N LEU A 164 -4.70 1.70 -4.59
CA LEU A 164 -5.29 1.76 -3.26
C LEU A 164 -5.55 3.19 -2.77
N LEU A 165 -4.67 4.15 -3.09
CA LEU A 165 -4.91 5.58 -2.82
C LEU A 165 -6.03 6.21 -3.65
N LYS A 166 -6.35 5.64 -4.81
CA LYS A 166 -7.44 6.11 -5.68
C LYS A 166 -8.77 5.43 -5.36
N SER A 167 -8.75 4.43 -4.49
CA SER A 167 -9.93 3.66 -4.08
C SER A 167 -10.70 4.35 -2.96
N VAL A 168 -11.99 4.01 -2.85
CA VAL A 168 -12.74 4.31 -1.63
C VAL A 168 -12.45 3.22 -0.61
N ILE A 169 -11.92 3.62 0.55
CA ILE A 169 -11.61 2.70 1.65
C ILE A 169 -12.63 2.93 2.76
N ALA A 170 -13.53 1.97 2.92
CA ALA A 170 -14.46 1.94 4.05
C ALA A 170 -13.87 1.10 5.18
N LYS A 171 -13.76 1.73 6.36
CA LYS A 171 -13.47 1.03 7.60
C LYS A 171 -14.77 0.68 8.29
N SER A 172 -14.84 -0.53 8.86
CA SER A 172 -15.87 -0.81 9.84
C SER A 172 -15.55 -0.02 11.11
N LEU A 173 -16.21 1.12 11.29
CA LEU A 173 -15.99 2.03 12.43
C LEU A 173 -16.42 1.40 13.76
N ARG A 174 -17.29 0.40 13.70
CA ARG A 174 -17.85 -0.29 14.87
C ARG A 174 -18.05 -1.75 14.51
N ASN A 175 -17.55 -2.65 15.34
CA ASN A 175 -17.89 -4.06 15.23
C ASN A 175 -19.26 -4.25 15.87
N VAL A 176 -20.31 -3.99 15.10
CA VAL A 176 -21.67 -4.15 15.58
C VAL A 176 -22.11 -5.57 15.30
N VAL A 177 -22.46 -6.29 16.36
CA VAL A 177 -23.11 -7.59 16.26
C VAL A 177 -24.61 -7.33 16.17
N LYS A 178 -25.22 -7.78 15.08
CA LYS A 178 -26.68 -7.70 14.88
C LYS A 178 -27.26 -9.11 14.81
N PHE A 179 -28.32 -9.36 15.56
CA PHE A 179 -29.10 -10.57 15.39
C PHE A 179 -30.57 -10.34 15.72
N ARG A 180 -31.40 -11.21 15.16
CA ARG A 180 -32.82 -11.27 15.41
C ARG A 180 -33.09 -12.33 16.47
N LEU A 181 -33.81 -11.96 17.51
CA LEU A 181 -34.27 -12.84 18.58
C LEU A 181 -35.77 -13.02 18.44
N LYS A 182 -36.22 -14.27 18.30
CA LYS A 182 -37.64 -14.60 18.42
C LYS A 182 -37.88 -15.23 19.78
N VAL A 183 -38.87 -14.70 20.49
CA VAL A 183 -39.29 -15.13 21.82
C VAL A 183 -40.69 -15.71 21.68
N LYS A 184 -40.86 -16.99 22.01
CA LYS A 184 -42.16 -17.67 21.99
C LYS A 184 -42.61 -18.01 23.41
N GLY A 185 -43.87 -17.72 23.73
CA GLY A 185 -44.44 -17.97 25.05
C GLY A 185 -45.88 -17.47 25.17
N GLN A 186 -46.56 -17.85 26.24
CA GLN A 186 -47.89 -17.30 26.58
C GLN A 186 -47.72 -16.07 27.48
N SER A 187 -48.53 -15.04 27.25
CA SER A 187 -48.52 -13.77 28.03
C SER A 187 -47.15 -13.06 28.03
N LEU A 188 -46.66 -12.72 26.84
CA LEU A 188 -45.37 -12.04 26.68
C LEU A 188 -45.48 -10.55 27.03
N GLU A 189 -44.75 -10.13 28.07
CA GLU A 189 -44.58 -8.71 28.44
C GLU A 189 -43.36 -8.13 27.70
N LEU A 190 -43.58 -7.42 26.60
CA LEU A 190 -42.52 -6.86 25.75
C LEU A 190 -41.49 -6.04 26.54
N ASP A 191 -41.96 -5.10 27.36
CA ASP A 191 -41.10 -4.17 28.09
C ASP A 191 -40.17 -4.91 29.06
N LYS A 192 -40.72 -5.91 29.77
CA LYS A 192 -39.95 -6.76 30.69
C LYS A 192 -38.90 -7.59 29.96
N ILE A 193 -39.25 -8.17 28.81
CA ILE A 193 -38.30 -8.93 27.99
C ILE A 193 -37.16 -8.02 27.49
N ILE A 194 -37.47 -6.81 27.03
CA ILE A 194 -36.45 -5.84 26.59
C ILE A 194 -35.53 -5.45 27.75
N GLU A 195 -36.09 -5.22 28.93
CA GLU A 195 -35.34 -4.86 30.14
C GLU A 195 -34.42 -6.00 30.59
N ASP A 196 -34.96 -7.23 30.69
CA ASP A 196 -34.19 -8.44 31.02
C ASP A 196 -33.02 -8.64 30.05
N ILE A 197 -33.26 -8.53 28.74
CA ILE A 197 -32.19 -8.68 27.74
C ILE A 197 -31.15 -7.57 27.89
N ARG A 198 -31.57 -6.32 28.15
CA ARG A 198 -30.67 -5.18 28.32
C ARG A 198 -29.78 -5.36 29.55
N GLU A 199 -30.32 -5.86 30.66
CA GLU A 199 -29.52 -6.18 31.86
C GLU A 199 -28.51 -7.29 31.58
N ILE A 200 -28.95 -8.38 30.94
CA ILE A 200 -28.07 -9.51 30.57
C ILE A 200 -26.93 -9.05 29.66
N ALA A 201 -27.21 -8.19 28.69
CA ALA A 201 -26.19 -7.65 27.79
C ALA A 201 -25.22 -6.70 28.50
N LYS A 202 -25.69 -5.91 29.49
CA LYS A 202 -24.82 -5.02 30.31
C LYS A 202 -23.84 -5.76 31.21
N ASP A 203 -24.19 -6.99 31.62
CA ASP A 203 -23.31 -7.86 32.41
C ASP A 203 -22.08 -8.34 31.62
N LEU A 204 -22.14 -8.32 30.28
CA LEU A 204 -21.04 -8.76 29.43
C LEU A 204 -19.97 -7.68 29.29
N LYS A 205 -18.76 -7.98 29.80
CA LYS A 205 -17.58 -7.10 29.67
C LYS A 205 -17.13 -6.85 28.23
N MET A 206 -17.57 -7.70 27.29
CA MET A 206 -17.19 -7.64 25.87
C MET A 206 -18.06 -6.66 25.06
N ILE A 207 -19.15 -6.15 25.65
CA ILE A 207 -20.10 -5.24 24.98
C ILE A 207 -19.92 -3.82 25.52
N ASN A 208 -19.97 -2.83 24.63
CA ASN A 208 -20.11 -1.45 25.05
C ASN A 208 -21.53 -1.21 25.60
N ARG A 209 -21.64 -0.88 26.89
CA ARG A 209 -22.94 -0.73 27.58
C ARG A 209 -23.84 0.35 27.02
N GLU A 210 -23.25 1.35 26.36
CA GLU A 210 -23.97 2.50 25.78
C GLU A 210 -24.51 2.21 24.37
N SER A 211 -24.11 1.11 23.74
CA SER A 211 -24.43 0.79 22.34
C SER A 211 -25.52 -0.29 22.17
N ILE A 212 -26.16 -0.70 23.26
CA ILE A 212 -27.19 -1.75 23.27
C ILE A 212 -28.50 -1.17 22.72
N ASP A 213 -28.80 -1.47 21.47
CA ASP A 213 -30.07 -1.13 20.81
C ASP A 213 -30.94 -2.38 20.66
N ILE A 214 -32.17 -2.33 21.16
CA ILE A 214 -33.14 -3.42 21.12
C ILE A 214 -34.44 -2.84 20.59
N LYS A 215 -34.87 -3.30 19.41
CA LYS A 215 -36.07 -2.80 18.72
C LYS A 215 -37.04 -3.94 18.43
N PRO A 216 -38.32 -3.82 18.78
CA PRO A 216 -39.33 -4.77 18.33
C PRO A 216 -39.51 -4.65 16.81
N LEU A 217 -39.59 -5.80 16.13
CA LEU A 217 -39.79 -5.89 14.69
C LEU A 217 -41.20 -6.42 14.37
N GLU A 218 -41.62 -7.48 15.06
CA GLU A 218 -42.98 -8.05 14.97
C GLU A 218 -43.47 -8.45 16.36
N ILE A 219 -44.73 -8.19 16.66
CA ILE A 219 -45.39 -8.56 17.92
C ILE A 219 -46.67 -9.33 17.55
N LYS A 220 -46.77 -10.58 18.02
CA LYS A 220 -47.93 -11.47 17.93
C LYS A 220 -48.31 -11.93 19.34
N GLU A 221 -49.51 -12.48 19.51
CA GLU A 221 -50.02 -12.91 20.82
C GLU A 221 -49.11 -13.93 21.53
N ASP A 222 -48.41 -14.78 20.76
CA ASP A 222 -47.58 -15.87 21.24
C ASP A 222 -46.09 -15.76 20.84
N GLU A 223 -45.73 -14.71 20.09
CA GLU A 223 -44.39 -14.55 19.53
C GLU A 223 -43.98 -13.07 19.40
N ILE A 224 -42.81 -12.73 19.92
CA ILE A 224 -42.18 -11.42 19.76
C ILE A 224 -40.87 -11.60 19.01
N THR A 225 -40.67 -10.81 17.95
CA THR A 225 -39.41 -10.72 17.22
C THR A 225 -38.73 -9.39 17.55
N LEU A 226 -37.51 -9.47 18.07
CA LEU A 226 -36.67 -8.33 18.41
C LEU A 226 -35.43 -8.30 17.51
N ASN A 227 -35.04 -7.12 17.06
CA ASN A 227 -33.72 -6.87 16.51
C ASN A 227 -32.82 -6.33 17.62
N LEU A 228 -31.67 -6.95 17.79
CA LEU A 228 -30.66 -6.54 18.76
C LEU A 228 -29.39 -6.13 18.04
N SER A 229 -28.79 -5.04 18.51
CA SER A 229 -27.54 -4.50 17.98
C SER A 229 -26.65 -4.06 19.14
N PHE A 230 -25.40 -4.51 19.15
CA PHE A 230 -24.44 -4.20 20.19
C PHE A 230 -23.06 -3.95 19.58
N GLU A 231 -22.34 -2.98 20.09
CA GLU A 231 -20.96 -2.73 19.69
C GLU A 231 -19.99 -3.54 20.56
N VAL A 232 -19.12 -4.31 19.90
CA VAL A 232 -18.04 -5.07 20.53
C VAL A 232 -16.72 -4.30 20.30
N PRO A 233 -16.08 -3.76 21.35
CA PRO A 233 -14.86 -2.95 21.19
C PRO A 233 -13.70 -3.71 20.54
N ASN A 234 -13.61 -5.03 20.75
CA ASN A 234 -12.57 -5.86 20.17
C ASN A 234 -13.16 -6.84 19.12
N PRO A 235 -12.82 -6.70 17.83
CA PRO A 235 -13.38 -7.55 16.77
C PRO A 235 -13.08 -9.04 16.93
N ARG A 236 -11.99 -9.39 17.63
CA ARG A 236 -11.64 -10.80 17.87
C ARG A 236 -12.62 -11.53 18.77
N ASN A 237 -13.39 -10.78 19.56
CA ASN A 237 -14.30 -11.32 20.55
C ASN A 237 -15.74 -11.41 20.01
N ILE A 238 -15.99 -11.12 18.73
CA ILE A 238 -17.35 -11.10 18.17
C ILE A 238 -18.03 -12.45 18.34
N GLU A 239 -17.38 -13.54 17.90
CA GLU A 239 -17.93 -14.90 17.99
C GLU A 239 -18.13 -15.33 19.45
N GLU A 240 -17.11 -15.14 20.29
CA GLU A 240 -17.17 -15.46 21.72
C GLU A 240 -18.28 -14.66 22.43
N CYS A 241 -18.42 -13.38 22.11
CA CYS A 241 -19.46 -12.51 22.64
C CYS A 241 -20.86 -13.00 22.22
N TYR A 242 -21.03 -13.34 20.93
CA TYR A 242 -22.29 -13.88 20.43
C TYR A 242 -22.65 -15.20 21.13
N GLU A 243 -21.74 -16.16 21.21
CA GLU A 243 -21.98 -17.43 21.87
C GLU A 243 -22.33 -17.26 23.36
N THR A 244 -21.59 -16.39 24.06
CA THR A 244 -21.81 -16.15 25.48
C THR A 244 -23.16 -15.50 25.72
N LEU A 245 -23.54 -14.53 24.88
CA LEU A 245 -24.83 -13.84 24.97
C LEU A 245 -25.99 -14.81 24.70
N VAL A 246 -25.89 -15.65 23.66
CA VAL A 246 -26.90 -16.70 23.38
C VAL A 246 -27.05 -17.65 24.57
N LYS A 247 -25.94 -18.12 25.14
CA LYS A 247 -25.95 -19.00 26.33
C LYS A 247 -26.60 -18.33 27.54
N LEU A 248 -26.30 -17.06 27.80
CA LEU A 248 -26.87 -16.31 28.93
C LEU A 248 -28.37 -16.04 28.75
N LEU A 249 -28.78 -15.61 27.56
CA LEU A 249 -30.18 -15.34 27.24
C LEU A 249 -31.02 -16.62 27.38
N THR A 250 -30.53 -17.74 26.84
CA THR A 250 -31.22 -19.04 26.94
C THR A 250 -31.33 -19.55 28.38
N ARG A 251 -30.38 -19.19 29.26
CA ARG A 251 -30.37 -19.61 30.66
C ARG A 251 -31.24 -18.74 31.57
N LYS A 252 -31.25 -17.42 31.33
CA LYS A 252 -31.89 -16.45 32.23
C LYS A 252 -33.32 -16.12 31.84
N ILE A 253 -33.68 -16.22 30.56
CA ILE A 253 -35.02 -15.87 30.07
C ILE A 253 -35.91 -17.13 30.09
N PRO A 254 -37.08 -17.10 30.76
CA PRO A 254 -37.95 -18.27 30.92
C PRO A 254 -38.83 -18.57 29.69
N TYR A 255 -38.36 -18.22 28.48
CA TYR A 255 -39.11 -18.36 27.23
C TYR A 255 -38.31 -19.15 26.20
N ARG A 256 -38.99 -19.68 25.18
CA ARG A 256 -38.31 -20.37 24.09
C ARG A 256 -37.72 -19.34 23.12
N LEU A 257 -36.40 -19.32 23.01
CA LEU A 257 -35.66 -18.38 22.18
C LEU A 257 -35.19 -19.04 20.87
N SER A 258 -35.23 -18.29 19.78
CA SER A 258 -34.50 -18.63 18.54
C SER A 258 -33.72 -17.42 18.03
N PHE A 259 -32.48 -17.66 17.61
CA PHE A 259 -31.54 -16.62 17.19
C PHE A 259 -31.24 -16.76 15.69
N GLU A 260 -31.22 -15.64 14.99
CA GLU A 260 -30.84 -15.56 13.59
C GLU A 260 -29.82 -14.42 13.43
N LEU A 261 -28.58 -14.76 13.07
CA LEU A 261 -27.50 -13.78 12.94
C LEU A 261 -27.70 -12.99 11.65
N ILE A 262 -27.66 -11.66 11.75
CA ILE A 262 -27.80 -10.77 10.59
C ILE A 262 -26.38 -10.41 10.15
N THR A 263 -25.84 -11.13 9.18
CA THR A 263 -24.62 -10.73 8.46
C THR A 263 -24.99 -9.69 7.42
N ASP A 264 -24.54 -8.44 7.63
CA ASP A 264 -24.49 -7.41 6.59
C ASP A 264 -23.34 -7.70 5.59
#